data_AF-A0A3B1CP45-F1
#
_entry.id   AF-A0A3B1CP45-F1
#
_cell.length_a   1.000
_cell.length_b   1.000
_cell.length_c   1.000
_cell.angle_alpha   90.00
_cell.angle_beta   90.00
_cell.angle_gamma   90.00
#
_symmetry.space_group_name_H-M   'P 1'
#
loop_
_entity.id
_entity.type
_entity.pdbx_description
1 polymer ?
#
loop_
_entity_poly.entity_id
_entity_poly.type
_entity_poly.pdbx_seq_one_letter_code
_entity_poly.pdbx_strand_id
1 'polypeptide(L)'
;MGLNTLSQIIQYLQKNRVLSHHNAPELSATIERLIMELTTLPFSEQNEIWNALRTTYHPSVLYKVKMVVMRDESPTPSIISQEKTLRTASS
;
A
#
# COMPACT_ATOMS: atom_id res chain seq x y z
N MET A 1 3.31 31.23 0.72
CA MET A 1 2.43 30.36 1.54
C MET A 1 2.49 28.89 1.13
N GLY A 2 2.35 28.53 -0.16
CA GLY A 2 2.28 27.10 -0.58
C GLY A 2 3.51 26.22 -0.30
N LEU A 3 4.74 26.77 -0.35
CA LEU A 3 5.95 25.98 -0.07
C LEU A 3 6.08 25.55 1.40
N ASN A 4 5.54 26.33 2.34
CA ASN A 4 5.56 25.97 3.75
C ASN A 4 4.68 24.73 3.98
N THR A 5 3.47 24.74 3.40
CA THR A 5 2.57 23.58 3.43
C THR A 5 3.21 22.34 2.80
N LEU A 6 3.83 22.48 1.62
CA LEU A 6 4.51 21.37 0.96
C LEU A 6 5.65 20.81 1.84
N SER A 7 6.45 21.68 2.44
CA SER A 7 7.53 21.28 3.36
C SER A 7 7.00 20.53 4.58
N GLN A 8 5.91 21.00 5.20
CA GLN A 8 5.28 20.32 6.33
C GLN A 8 4.74 18.94 5.95
N ILE A 9 4.11 18.81 4.78
CA ILE A 9 3.61 17.53 4.27
C ILE A 9 4.78 16.57 4.06
N ILE A 10 5.86 17.01 3.41
CA ILE A 10 7.06 16.20 3.19
C ILE A 10 7.63 15.73 4.53
N GLN A 11 7.79 16.64 5.49
CA GLN A 11 8.33 16.30 6.81
C GLN A 11 7.46 15.27 7.53
N TYR A 12 6.13 15.44 7.50
CA TYR A 12 5.19 14.50 8.10
C TYR A 12 5.30 13.11 7.47
N LEU A 13 5.33 13.04 6.13
CA LEU A 13 5.42 11.77 5.39
C LEU A 13 6.80 11.11 5.51
N GLN A 14 7.86 11.90 5.66
CA GLN A 14 9.20 11.38 5.94
C GLN A 14 9.32 10.81 7.36
N LYS A 15 8.63 11.42 8.34
CA LYS A 15 8.56 10.94 9.73
C LYS A 15 7.66 9.72 9.86
N ASN A 16 6.51 9.72 9.20
CA ASN A 16 5.50 8.66 9.22
C ASN A 16 5.43 7.97 7.85
N ARG A 17 6.50 7.25 7.47
CA ARG A 17 6.53 6.52 6.19
C ARG A 17 5.52 5.38 6.12
N VAL A 18 5.06 4.88 7.25
CA VAL A 18 4.04 3.82 7.33
C VAL A 18 2.79 4.42 7.94
N LEU A 19 1.72 4.50 7.15
CA LEU A 19 0.39 4.84 7.63
C LEU A 19 -0.32 3.55 8.03
N SER A 20 -0.87 3.52 9.23
CA SER A 20 -1.67 2.43 9.75
C SER A 20 -2.87 3.02 10.48
N HIS A 21 -3.80 2.17 10.90
CA HIS A 21 -4.96 2.60 11.69
C HIS A 21 -4.60 3.37 12.98
N HIS A 22 -3.35 3.30 13.47
CA HIS A 22 -2.89 4.06 14.63
C HIS A 22 -2.63 5.54 14.34
N ASN A 23 -2.06 5.87 13.18
CA ASN A 23 -1.72 7.26 12.82
C ASN A 23 -2.65 7.87 11.78
N ALA A 24 -3.44 7.04 11.09
CA ALA A 24 -4.47 7.42 10.14
C ALA A 24 -5.74 6.61 10.45
N PRO A 25 -6.55 7.04 11.45
CA PRO A 25 -7.78 6.32 11.82
C PRO A 25 -8.87 6.37 10.74
N GLU A 26 -8.76 7.29 9.78
CA GLU A 26 -9.64 7.37 8.61
C GLU A 26 -9.28 6.33 7.52
N LEU A 27 -8.21 5.55 7.72
CA LEU A 27 -7.86 4.47 6.81
C LEU A 27 -8.96 3.40 6.85
N SER A 28 -9.35 2.90 5.68
CA SER A 28 -10.36 1.83 5.57
C SER A 28 -9.90 0.60 6.36
N ALA A 29 -10.83 -0.02 7.10
CA ALA A 29 -10.60 -1.21 7.91
C ALA A 29 -9.93 -2.37 7.16
N THR A 30 -10.10 -2.42 5.83
CA THR A 30 -9.52 -3.45 4.95
C THR A 30 -8.02 -3.21 4.65
N ILE A 31 -7.54 -1.98 4.80
CA ILE A 31 -6.16 -1.58 4.49
C ILE A 31 -5.36 -1.58 5.78
N GLU A 32 -4.50 -2.57 5.99
CA GLU A 32 -3.73 -2.68 7.21
C GLU A 32 -2.69 -1.56 7.34
N ARG A 33 -1.91 -1.36 6.26
CA ARG A 33 -0.80 -0.41 6.22
C ARG A 33 -0.57 0.14 4.81
N LEU A 34 -0.22 1.42 4.73
CA LEU A 34 0.32 2.07 3.53
C LEU A 34 1.77 2.48 3.79
N ILE A 35 2.65 2.24 2.83
CA ILE A 35 4.06 2.62 2.90
C ILE A 35 4.30 3.68 1.84
N MET A 36 4.73 4.86 2.30
CA MET A 36 5.04 6.03 1.50
C MET A 36 6.55 6.06 1.23
N GLU A 37 6.94 5.88 -0.02
CA GLU A 37 8.34 5.93 -0.46
C GLU A 37 8.56 7.16 -1.34
N LEU A 38 9.37 8.10 -0.85
CA LEU A 38 9.77 9.23 -1.66
C LEU A 38 10.68 8.74 -2.80
N THR A 39 10.32 9.08 -4.03
CA THR A 39 11.07 8.69 -5.23
C THR A 39 11.36 9.90 -6.10
N THR A 40 12.51 9.87 -6.75
CA THR A 40 12.95 10.93 -7.66
C THR A 40 13.03 10.33 -9.05
N LEU A 41 12.23 10.87 -9.98
CA LEU A 41 12.30 10.48 -11.38
C LEU A 41 13.49 11.17 -12.08
N PRO A 42 14.03 10.59 -13.15
CA PRO A 42 14.92 11.29 -14.07
C PRO A 42 14.26 12.54 -14.67
N PHE A 43 15.07 13.52 -15.09
CA PHE A 43 14.57 14.78 -15.65
C PHE A 43 13.69 14.58 -16.89
N SER A 44 14.01 13.60 -17.74
CA SER A 44 13.22 13.25 -18.92
C SER A 44 11.79 12.85 -18.56
N GLU A 45 11.63 11.94 -17.60
CA GLU A 45 10.32 11.46 -17.14
C GLU A 45 9.53 12.56 -16.42
N GLN A 46 10.21 13.43 -15.65
CA GLN A 46 9.57 14.60 -15.05
C GLN A 46 8.98 15.52 -16.13
N ASN A 47 9.73 15.79 -17.21
CA ASN A 47 9.24 16.63 -18.30
C ASN A 47 8.06 15.98 -19.04
N GLU A 48 8.07 14.67 -19.24
CA GLU A 48 6.94 13.96 -19.84
C GLU A 48 5.65 14.14 -19.03
N ILE A 49 5.73 14.05 -17.69
CA ILE A 49 4.58 14.28 -16.81
C ILE A 49 4.05 15.71 -16.98
N TRP A 50 4.91 16.72 -16.92
CA TRP A 50 4.49 18.11 -17.04
C TRP A 50 3.92 18.43 -18.43
N ASN A 51 4.53 17.89 -19.48
CA ASN A 51 4.03 18.00 -20.84
C ASN A 51 2.64 17.35 -20.99
N ALA A 52 2.43 16.16 -20.42
CA ALA A 52 1.14 15.48 -20.43
C ALA A 52 0.05 16.27 -19.69
N LEU A 53 0.42 16.94 -18.60
CA LEU A 53 -0.47 17.83 -17.84
C LEU A 53 -0.69 19.20 -18.51
N ARG A 54 0.05 19.51 -19.58
CA ARG A 54 0.10 20.84 -20.25
C ARG A 54 0.42 21.97 -19.28
N THR A 55 1.31 21.71 -18.32
CA THR A 55 1.76 22.73 -17.35
C THR A 55 3.27 22.92 -17.43
N THR A 56 3.75 24.05 -16.92
CA THR A 56 5.19 24.27 -16.70
C THR A 56 5.67 23.52 -15.46
N TYR A 57 6.99 23.31 -15.37
CA TYR A 57 7.62 22.71 -14.20
C TYR A 57 7.27 23.47 -12.92
N HIS A 58 6.77 22.76 -11.92
CA HIS A 58 6.47 23.27 -10.59
C HIS A 58 7.23 22.49 -9.52
N PRO A 59 7.49 23.10 -8.35
CA PRO A 59 8.05 22.38 -7.21
C PRO A 59 7.07 21.28 -6.77
N SER A 60 7.42 20.02 -7.06
CA SER A 60 6.63 18.84 -6.73
C SER A 60 7.52 17.74 -6.15
N VAL A 61 6.88 16.75 -5.53
CA VAL A 61 7.53 15.55 -4.99
C VAL A 61 6.69 14.34 -5.36
N LEU A 62 7.36 13.25 -5.73
CA LEU A 62 6.69 12.01 -6.10
C LEU A 62 6.84 10.98 -4.97
N TYR A 63 5.71 10.38 -4.59
CA TYR A 63 5.67 9.30 -3.62
C TYR A 63 5.11 8.04 -4.27
N LYS A 64 5.83 6.94 -4.12
CA LYS A 64 5.34 5.60 -4.41
C LYS A 64 4.62 5.08 -3.17
N VAL A 65 3.36 4.67 -3.34
CA VAL A 65 2.55 4.10 -2.25
C VAL A 65 2.51 2.58 -2.42
N LYS A 66 2.94 1.84 -1.40
CA LYS A 66 2.75 0.39 -1.30
C LYS A 66 1.63 0.11 -0.28
N MET A 67 0.75 -0.83 -0.57
CA MET A 67 -0.41 -1.14 0.27
C MET A 67 -0.37 -2.60 0.73
N VAL A 68 -0.68 -2.82 2.00
CA VAL A 68 -0.94 -4.15 2.57
C VAL A 68 -2.44 -4.23 2.91
N VAL A 69 -3.12 -5.22 2.34
CA VAL A 69 -4.55 -5.45 2.50
C VAL A 69 -4.75 -6.74 3.27
N MET A 70 -5.52 -6.71 4.35
CA MET A 70 -5.98 -7.93 5.02
C MET A 70 -7.22 -8.45 4.30
N ARG A 71 -7.13 -9.67 3.75
CA ARG A 71 -8.30 -10.42 3.29
C ARG A 71 -8.56 -11.51 4.31
N ASP A 72 -9.65 -11.35 5.05
CA ASP A 72 -10.15 -12.42 5.90
C ASP A 72 -10.96 -13.36 4.99
N GLU A 73 -10.30 -14.40 4.47
CA GLU A 73 -11.00 -15.50 3.83
C GLU A 73 -11.56 -16.36 4.97
N SER A 74 -12.87 -16.26 5.21
CA SER A 74 -13.55 -17.12 6.18
C SER A 74 -13.20 -18.57 5.86
N PRO A 75 -12.61 -19.35 6.79
CA PRO A 75 -12.41 -20.76 6.58
C PRO A 75 -13.81 -21.37 6.50
N THR A 76 -14.24 -21.74 5.30
CA THR A 76 -15.41 -22.60 5.17
C THR A 76 -15.02 -23.90 5.87
N PRO A 77 -15.69 -24.32 6.95
CA PRO A 77 -15.34 -25.56 7.61
C PRO A 77 -15.74 -26.70 6.67
N SER A 78 -14.80 -27.21 5.88
CA SER A 78 -14.96 -28.51 5.24
C SER A 78 -14.98 -29.54 6.37
N ILE A 79 -16.20 -29.89 6.76
CA ILE A 79 -16.56 -30.91 7.74
C ILE A 79 -15.73 -32.18 7.48
N ILE A 80 -15.12 -32.64 8.55
CA ILE A 80 -14.42 -33.92 8.72
C ILE A 80 -15.39 -35.04 8.33
N SER A 81 -15.08 -35.84 7.30
CA SER A 81 -15.66 -37.17 7.15
C SER A 81 -14.71 -38.18 7.77
N GLN A 82 -15.13 -38.76 8.89
CA GLN A 82 -14.48 -39.87 9.54
C GLN A 82 -14.61 -41.16 8.72
N GLU A 83 -13.48 -41.86 8.65
CA GLU A 83 -13.33 -43.29 8.87
C GLU A 83 -14.17 -44.28 8.03
N LYS A 84 -13.48 -45.01 7.15
CA LYS A 84 -13.72 -46.44 7.01
C LYS A 84 -12.39 -47.19 7.00
N THR A 85 -11.98 -47.65 8.17
CA THR A 85 -11.10 -48.82 8.29
C THR A 85 -11.67 -49.94 7.43
N LEU A 86 -10.90 -50.42 6.45
CA LEU A 86 -10.92 -51.82 6.08
C LEU A 86 -9.48 -52.27 5.80
N ARG A 87 -8.99 -53.08 6.74
CA ARG A 87 -7.83 -53.95 6.64
C ARG A 87 -7.88 -54.83 5.39
N THR A 88 -6.70 -55.27 4.96
CA THR A 88 -6.29 -56.56 4.35
C THR A 88 -5.34 -56.25 3.20
N ALA A 89 -4.02 -56.21 3.44
CA ALA A 89 -3.09 -57.35 3.36
C ALA A 89 -2.94 -57.93 1.95
N SER A 90 -1.70 -58.33 1.65
CA SER A 90 -1.25 -59.24 0.57
C SER A 90 -1.19 -58.60 -0.82
N SER A 91 -0.15 -58.75 -1.64
CA SER A 91 1.10 -59.53 -1.59
C SER A 91 2.06 -58.98 -2.64
#